data_AF-A0A6V7U291-F1
#
_entry.id   AF-A0A6V7U291-F1
#
_cell.length_a   1.000
_cell.length_b   1.000
_cell.length_c   1.000
_cell.angle_alpha   90.00
_cell.angle_beta   90.00
_cell.angle_gamma   90.00
#
_symmetry.space_group_name_H-M   'P 1'
#
loop_
_entity.id
_entity.type
_entity.pdbx_description
1 polymer ?
#
loop_
_entity_poly.entity_id
_entity_poly.type
_entity_poly.pdbx_seq_one_letter_code
_entity_poly.pdbx_strand_id
1 'polypeptide(L)' 'MVLGTALARYHYDATPDEAGGTIITMNEGDELLLLERDMGDGWTRVRHRISNAEGFVPTSYLDCKWYGSSTSR' A
#
# COMPACT_ATOMS: atom_id res chain seq x y z
N MET A 1 9.16 -7.77 -6.83
CA MET A 1 9.27 -6.66 -7.82
C MET A 1 8.19 -5.65 -7.48
N VAL A 2 8.43 -4.35 -7.65
CA VAL A 2 7.42 -3.32 -7.36
C VAL A 2 6.47 -3.19 -8.55
N LEU A 3 5.17 -3.27 -8.30
CA LEU A 3 4.11 -3.21 -9.30
C LEU A 3 3.64 -1.77 -9.60
N GLY A 4 3.93 -0.84 -8.69
CA GLY A 4 3.42 0.52 -8.72
C GLY A 4 3.85 1.33 -7.51
N THR A 5 3.41 2.57 -7.44
CA THR A 5 3.46 3.41 -6.24
C THR A 5 2.05 3.71 -5.78
N ALA A 6 1.88 3.94 -4.50
CA ALA A 6 0.64 4.41 -3.91
C ALA A 6 0.93 5.55 -2.95
N LEU A 7 -0.04 6.44 -2.80
CA LEU A 7 0.03 7.54 -1.85
C LEU A 7 -1.08 7.35 -0.82
N ALA A 8 -0.74 7.36 0.46
CA ALA A 8 -1.71 7.25 1.54
C ALA A 8 -2.58 8.53 1.56
N ARG A 9 -3.87 8.41 1.27
CA ARG A 9 -4.80 9.54 1.29
C ARG A 9 -5.29 9.91 2.68
N TYR A 10 -5.16 8.98 3.63
CA TYR A 10 -5.57 9.12 5.01
C TYR A 10 -4.57 8.41 5.90
N HIS A 11 -4.45 8.89 7.15
CA HIS A 11 -3.72 8.13 8.15
C HIS A 11 -4.47 6.83 8.47
N TYR A 12 -3.70 5.77 8.67
CA TYR A 12 -4.20 4.48 9.14
C TYR A 12 -3.34 4.00 10.29
N ASP A 13 -3.96 3.86 11.46
CA ASP A 13 -3.30 3.34 12.64
C ASP A 13 -3.51 1.83 12.74
N ALA A 14 -2.44 1.07 12.50
CA ALA A 14 -2.50 -0.38 12.64
C ALA A 14 -2.55 -0.74 14.13
N THR A 15 -3.69 -1.26 14.58
CA THR A 15 -3.82 -1.71 15.96
C THR A 15 -2.91 -2.92 16.21
N PRO A 16 -2.41 -3.13 17.44
CA PRO A 16 -1.49 -4.24 17.73
C PRO A 16 -2.09 -5.63 17.48
N ASP A 17 -3.42 -5.78 17.53
CA ASP A 17 -4.14 -7.01 17.21
C ASP A 17 -4.08 -7.31 15.69
N GLU A 18 -4.23 -6.26 14.87
CA GLU A 18 -4.16 -6.34 13.41
C GLU A 18 -2.72 -6.34 12.87
N ALA A 19 -1.82 -5.66 13.56
CA ALA A 19 -0.40 -5.60 13.26
C ALA A 19 0.34 -6.89 13.63
N GLY A 20 -0.35 -8.03 13.77
CA GLY A 20 0.14 -9.39 14.03
C GLY A 20 1.13 -9.93 12.98
N GLY A 21 1.92 -9.06 12.38
CA GLY A 21 3.00 -9.30 11.44
C GLY A 21 2.67 -8.86 10.02
N THR A 22 1.43 -8.45 9.74
CA THR A 22 0.98 -8.26 8.36
C THR A 22 0.43 -6.89 8.02
N ILE A 23 -0.13 -6.12 8.95
CA ILE A 23 -0.65 -4.76 8.67
C ILE A 23 0.32 -3.70 9.19
N ILE A 24 0.49 -2.59 8.46
CA ILE A 24 1.39 -1.50 8.83
C ILE A 24 0.64 -0.17 8.99
N THR A 25 1.17 0.66 9.89
CA THR A 25 0.74 2.05 10.08
C THR A 25 1.22 2.92 8.91
N MET A 26 0.36 3.80 8.41
CA MET A 26 0.72 4.79 7.38
C MET A 26 0.15 6.16 7.74
N ASN A 27 0.85 7.24 7.40
CA ASN A 27 0.32 8.60 7.57
C ASN A 27 -0.23 9.13 6.25
N GLU A 28 -1.13 10.11 6.34
CA GLU A 28 -1.56 10.85 5.15
C GLU A 28 -0.34 11.47 4.45
N GLY A 29 -0.25 11.26 3.14
CA GLY A 29 0.83 11.73 2.29
C GLY A 29 2.01 10.77 2.16
N ASP A 30 2.04 9.65 2.89
CA ASP A 30 3.15 8.70 2.81
C ASP A 30 3.23 7.98 1.45
N GLU A 31 4.45 7.84 0.95
CA GLU A 31 4.75 7.10 -0.27
C GLU A 31 4.92 5.61 0.01
N LEU A 32 4.06 4.81 -0.64
CA LEU A 32 3.99 3.38 -0.51
C LEU A 32 4.36 2.72 -1.85
N LEU A 33 5.11 1.63 -1.80
CA LEU A 33 5.46 0.83 -2.96
C LEU A 33 4.49 -0.33 -3.04
N LEU A 34 3.75 -0.45 -4.13
CA LEU A 34 2.80 -1.54 -4.36
C LEU A 34 3.59 -2.83 -4.66
N LEU A 35 3.48 -3.82 -3.79
CA LEU A 35 4.13 -5.12 -3.94
C LEU A 35 3.19 -6.16 -4.54
N GLU A 36 1.93 -6.13 -4.13
CA GLU A 36 0.88 -7.04 -4.57
C GLU A 36 -0.40 -6.23 -4.84
N ARG A 37 -1.21 -6.70 -5.80
CA ARG A 37 -2.52 -6.11 -6.09
C ARG A 37 -3.56 -6.62 -5.10
N ASP A 38 -4.58 -5.81 -4.85
CA ASP A 38 -5.77 -6.32 -4.15
C ASP A 38 -6.39 -7.45 -4.99
N MET A 39 -6.66 -8.58 -4.33
CA MET A 39 -7.28 -9.75 -4.96
C MET A 39 -8.79 -9.82 -4.74
N GLY A 40 -9.40 -8.73 -4.22
CA GLY A 40 -10.81 -8.67 -3.85
C GLY A 40 -11.09 -8.62 -2.34
N ASP A 41 -10.09 -8.82 -1.49
CA ASP A 41 -10.23 -8.65 -0.03
C ASP A 41 -10.22 -7.18 0.42
N GLY A 42 -9.92 -6.24 -0.49
CA GLY A 42 -9.79 -4.81 -0.18
C GLY A 42 -8.45 -4.42 0.46
N TRP A 43 -7.54 -5.38 0.66
CA TRP A 43 -6.21 -5.15 1.22
C TRP A 43 -5.14 -5.24 0.12
N THR A 44 -4.23 -4.27 0.13
CA THR A 44 -3.11 -4.21 -0.81
C THR A 44 -1.80 -4.33 -0.03
N ARG A 45 -0.92 -5.22 -0.49
CA ARG A 45 0.41 -5.36 0.11
C ARG A 45 1.34 -4.28 -0.41
N VAL A 46 1.89 -3.51 0.51
CA VAL A 46 2.75 -2.37 0.23
C VAL A 46 4.01 -2.37 1.08
N ARG A 47 4.99 -1.60 0.63
CA ARG A 47 6.18 -1.27 1.40
C ARG A 47 6.31 0.22 1.60
N HIS A 48 6.45 0.64 2.84
CA HIS A 48 6.73 2.02 3.19
C HIS A 48 8.08 2.46 2.65
N ARG A 49 8.11 3.53 1.86
CA ARG A 49 9.34 3.98 1.20
C ARG A 49 10.37 4.52 2.20
N ILE A 50 9.90 5.17 3.27
CA ILE A 50 10.74 5.79 4.29
C ILE A 50 11.18 4.74 5.32
N SER A 51 10.22 4.11 6.00
CA SER A 51 10.53 3.17 7.10
C SER A 51 10.95 1.78 6.63
N ASN A 52 10.84 1.46 5.34
CA ASN A 52 11.02 0.12 4.79
C ASN A 52 10.12 -0.96 5.43
N ALA A 53 9.07 -0.54 6.15
CA ALA A 53 8.08 -1.43 6.73
C ALA A 53 7.21 -2.05 5.62
N GLU A 54 6.98 -3.36 5.67
CA GLU A 54 6.18 -4.09 4.70
C GLU A 54 4.93 -4.62 5.37
N GLY A 55 3.78 -4.46 4.70
CA GLY A 55 2.52 -4.98 5.20
C GLY A 55 1.35 -4.68 4.28
N PHE A 56 0.15 -4.94 4.78
CA PHE A 56 -1.11 -4.71 4.15
C PHE A 56 -1.71 -3.42 4.68
N VAL A 57 -2.33 -2.68 3.78
CA VAL A 57 -3.09 -1.48 4.10
C VAL A 57 -4.39 -1.48 3.29
N PRO A 58 -5.44 -0.80 3.78
CA PRO A 58 -6.71 -0.72 3.07
C PRO A 58 -6.55 0.00 1.73
N THR A 59 -6.87 -0.70 0.64
CA THR A 59 -6.74 -0.18 -0.73
C THR A 59 -7.57 1.08 -0.94
N SER A 60 -8.73 1.17 -0.28
CA SER A 60 -9.61 2.35 -0.31
C SER A 60 -8.94 3.63 0.19
N TYR A 61 -7.90 3.51 1.02
CA TYR A 61 -7.16 4.64 1.59
C TYR A 61 -5.92 4.98 0.77
N LEU A 62 -5.65 4.21 -0.28
CA LEU A 62 -4.51 4.40 -1.16
C LEU A 62 -4.93 5.05 -2.47
N ASP A 63 -4.09 5.95 -2.95
CA ASP A 63 -4.09 6.39 -4.35
C ASP A 63 -3.13 5.49 -5.15
N CYS A 64 -3.61 4.35 -5.62
CA CYS A 64 -2.79 3.36 -6.32
C CYS A 64 -2.45 3.78 -7.76
N LYS A 65 -1.17 3.97 -8.05
CA LYS A 65 -0.61 4.16 -9.40
C LYS A 65 0.16 2.94 -9.84
N TRP A 66 -0.54 2.06 -10.54
CA TRP A 66 0.04 0.88 -11.15
C TRP A 66 0.91 1.26 -12.34
N TYR A 67 2.10 0.67 -12.44
CA TYR A 67 2.92 0.74 -13.65
C TYR A 67 2.33 -0.21 -14.70
N GLY A 68 1.11 0.10 -15.15
CA GLY A 68 0.50 -0.55 -16.29
C GLY A 68 1.27 -0.15 -17.54
N SER A 69 1.64 -1.14 -18.35
CA SER A 69 2.22 -0.97 -19.67
C SER A 69 1.30 -0.11 -20.54
N SER A 70 1.46 1.21 -20.49
CA SER A 70 1.02 2.07 -21.58
C SER A 70 1.98 1.81 -22.74
N THR A 71 1.82 0.65 -23.38
CA THR A 71 2.19 0.52 -24.78
C THR A 71 1.19 1.40 -25.51
N SER A 72 1.70 2.48 -26.10
CA SER A 72 0.95 3.39 -26.95
C SER A 72 0.06 2.65 -27.95
N ARG A 73 -1.17 3.13 -28.12
CA ARG A 73 -1.78 3.42 -29.43
C ARG A 73 -3.06 4.22 -29.27
#